data_AF-A0A960XPN0-F1
#
_entry.id   AF-A0A960XPN0-F1
#
_cell.length_a   1.000
_cell.length_b   1.000
_cell.length_c   1.000
_cell.angle_alpha   90.00
_cell.angle_beta   90.00
_cell.angle_gamma   90.00
#
_symmetry.space_group_name_H-M   'P 1'
#
loop_
_entity.id
_entity.type
_entity.pdbx_description
1 polymer ?
#
loop_
_entity_poly.entity_id
_entity_poly.type
_entity_poly.pdbx_seq_one_letter_code
_entity_poly.pdbx_strand_id
1 'polypeptide(L)'
;LLPGALIRNRSLQFRCEHVFLRTATRNSPFTGEIPDGRLLRLPIAHGEGCYFADAETLQALQANGQILWQYCDAGGEIAEHANPNGSLLGIAGICNEGRNVAGLMPHPERACESILGSDDGRMIFASMLTSLDRRAVASAA
;
A
#
# COMPACT_ATOMS: atom_id res chain seq x y z
N LEU A 1 -0.10 2.47 -16.55
CA LEU A 1 1.12 2.31 -15.72
C LEU A 1 0.92 1.22 -14.67
N LEU A 2 -0.16 1.30 -13.90
CA LEU A 2 -0.62 0.22 -13.03
C LEU A 2 -1.85 -0.44 -13.66
N PRO A 3 -2.00 -1.76 -13.56
CA PRO A 3 -3.22 -2.44 -14.00
C PRO A 3 -4.37 -2.21 -13.02
N GLY A 4 -5.60 -2.48 -13.47
CA GLY A 4 -6.82 -2.28 -12.68
C GLY A 4 -7.32 -0.83 -12.68
N ALA A 5 -8.31 -0.58 -11.83
CA ALA A 5 -8.98 0.71 -11.70
C ALA A 5 -9.41 0.96 -10.24
N LEU A 6 -9.62 2.24 -9.93
CA LEU A 6 -10.28 2.67 -8.70
C LEU A 6 -11.70 3.06 -9.04
N ILE A 7 -12.66 2.47 -8.33
CA ILE A 7 -14.08 2.76 -8.47
C ILE A 7 -14.62 3.33 -7.15
N ARG A 8 -15.88 3.79 -7.16
CA ARG A 8 -16.59 4.23 -5.95
C ARG A 8 -16.48 3.19 -4.85
N ASN A 9 -16.25 3.67 -3.63
CA ASN A 9 -16.30 2.83 -2.44
C ASN A 9 -17.62 2.05 -2.42
N ARG A 10 -17.61 0.78 -1.98
CA ARG A 10 -18.84 -0.04 -1.91
C ARG A 10 -19.92 0.58 -1.02
N SER A 11 -19.52 1.34 0.00
CA SER A 11 -20.43 2.09 0.87
C SER A 11 -21.10 3.29 0.19
N LEU A 12 -20.62 3.71 -0.98
CA LEU A 12 -21.00 4.95 -1.69
C LEU A 12 -20.81 6.22 -0.85
N GLN A 13 -19.95 6.16 0.17
CA GLN A 13 -19.64 7.27 1.06
C GLN A 13 -18.16 7.63 1.01
N PHE A 14 -17.87 8.92 1.25
CA PHE A 14 -16.51 9.38 1.50
C PHE A 14 -16.01 8.83 2.84
N ARG A 15 -14.79 8.26 2.85
CA ARG A 15 -14.13 7.75 4.05
C ARG A 15 -12.95 8.63 4.41
N CYS A 16 -12.91 9.10 5.66
CA CYS A 16 -11.85 9.92 6.23
C CYS A 16 -11.51 9.40 7.62
N GLU A 17 -10.59 8.45 7.71
CA GLU A 17 -10.26 7.76 8.96
C GLU A 17 -8.83 7.20 8.91
N HIS A 18 -8.34 6.72 10.05
CA HIS A 18 -7.09 5.96 10.10
C HIS A 18 -7.36 4.49 9.88
N VAL A 19 -6.56 3.85 9.04
CA VAL A 19 -6.64 2.42 8.72
C VAL A 19 -5.32 1.73 9.02
N PHE A 20 -5.37 0.42 9.23
CA PHE A 20 -4.18 -0.42 9.36
C PHE A 20 -3.89 -1.11 8.03
N LEU A 21 -2.61 -1.15 7.68
CA LEU A 21 -2.10 -1.85 6.53
C LEU A 21 -1.08 -2.91 6.95
N ARG A 22 -1.22 -4.08 6.34
CA ARG A 22 -0.19 -5.11 6.31
C ARG A 22 0.66 -4.93 5.06
N THR A 23 1.97 -4.95 5.22
CA THR A 23 2.92 -5.03 4.10
C THR A 23 2.95 -6.46 3.59
N ALA A 24 2.51 -6.68 2.35
CA ALA A 24 2.37 -8.03 1.78
C ALA A 24 3.69 -8.57 1.22
N THR A 25 4.61 -7.68 0.83
CA THR A 25 5.96 -8.05 0.40
C THR A 25 6.95 -6.93 0.71
N ARG A 26 8.16 -7.32 1.10
CA ARG A 26 9.30 -6.41 1.27
C ARG A 26 10.15 -6.29 0.00
N ASN A 27 9.83 -7.07 -1.03
CA ASN A 27 10.54 -7.06 -2.31
C ASN A 27 10.09 -5.89 -3.20
N SER A 28 10.31 -4.66 -2.72
CA SER A 28 9.95 -3.44 -3.45
C SER A 28 10.77 -2.26 -2.92
N PRO A 29 11.17 -1.31 -3.80
CA PRO A 29 11.76 -0.03 -3.37
C PRO A 29 10.91 0.74 -2.37
N PHE A 30 9.61 0.46 -2.29
CA PHE A 30 8.67 1.18 -1.43
C PHE A 30 8.42 0.52 -0.07
N THR A 31 8.89 -0.71 0.14
CA THR A 31 8.57 -1.50 1.35
C THR A 31 9.76 -2.16 2.03
N GLY A 32 10.97 -2.04 1.48
CA GLY A 32 12.16 -2.74 1.96
C GLY A 32 12.57 -2.47 3.42
N GLU A 33 12.32 -1.25 3.91
CA GLU A 33 12.65 -0.80 5.26
C GLU A 33 11.49 -0.95 6.25
N ILE A 34 10.36 -1.52 5.82
CA ILE A 34 9.27 -1.89 6.72
C ILE A 34 9.59 -3.28 7.30
N PRO A 35 9.68 -3.44 8.64
CA PRO A 35 9.96 -4.73 9.25
C PRO A 35 8.86 -5.76 8.95
N ASP A 36 9.24 -7.04 8.84
CA ASP A 36 8.28 -8.12 8.68
C ASP A 36 7.28 -8.15 9.84
N GLY A 37 6.00 -8.26 9.52
CA GLY A 37 4.91 -8.23 10.50
C GLY A 37 4.59 -6.85 11.08
N ARG A 38 5.34 -5.79 10.76
CA ARG A 38 4.99 -4.42 11.18
C ARG A 38 3.75 -3.96 10.42
N LEU A 39 2.71 -3.63 11.18
CA LEU A 39 1.53 -2.94 10.63
C LEU A 39 1.83 -1.44 10.52
N LEU A 40 1.32 -0.82 9.45
CA LEU A 40 1.35 0.63 9.29
C LEU A 40 -0.03 1.20 9.60
N ARG A 41 -0.09 2.29 10.36
CA ARG A 41 -1.32 3.04 10.57
C ARG A 41 -1.31 4.32 9.75
N LEU A 42 -2.12 4.38 8.69
CA LEU A 42 -2.13 5.49 7.72
C LEU A 42 -3.54 6.09 7.59
N PRO A 43 -3.67 7.41 7.34
CA PRO A 43 -4.96 8.03 7.05
C PRO A 43 -5.41 7.78 5.61
N ILE A 44 -6.73 7.71 5.41
CA ILE A 44 -7.39 7.72 4.11
C ILE A 44 -8.32 8.94 3.98
N ALA A 45 -8.56 9.38 2.74
CA ALA A 45 -9.50 10.47 2.43
C ALA A 45 -10.05 10.30 0.99
N HIS A 46 -10.98 9.37 0.76
CA HIS A 46 -11.48 9.06 -0.59
C HIS A 46 -12.95 8.65 -0.64
N GLY A 47 -13.62 9.00 -1.74
CA GLY A 47 -14.93 8.44 -2.16
C GLY A 47 -14.81 7.36 -3.25
N GLU A 48 -13.66 7.32 -3.94
CA GLU A 48 -13.37 6.44 -5.08
C GLU A 48 -12.03 5.73 -4.88
N GLY A 49 -11.95 4.90 -3.84
CA GLY A 49 -10.73 4.16 -3.47
C GLY A 49 -10.84 2.65 -3.60
N CYS A 50 -11.95 2.12 -4.12
CA CYS A 50 -12.16 0.68 -4.24
C CYS A 50 -11.36 0.15 -5.43
N TYR A 51 -10.28 -0.60 -5.16
CA TYR A 51 -9.49 -1.25 -6.18
C TYR A 51 -10.24 -2.43 -6.80
N PHE A 52 -10.30 -2.43 -8.12
CA PHE A 52 -10.95 -3.45 -8.93
C PHE A 52 -10.06 -3.83 -10.12
N ALA A 53 -10.05 -5.11 -10.45
CA ALA A 53 -9.46 -5.64 -11.67
C ALA A 53 -10.14 -6.97 -12.01
N ASP A 54 -10.02 -7.42 -13.26
CA ASP A 54 -10.46 -8.75 -13.66
C ASP A 54 -9.64 -9.87 -12.99
N ALA A 55 -10.15 -11.10 -13.07
CA ALA A 55 -9.57 -12.25 -12.39
C ALA A 55 -8.15 -12.57 -12.88
N GLU A 56 -7.88 -12.43 -14.18
CA GLU A 56 -6.57 -12.68 -14.78
C GLU A 56 -5.53 -11.69 -14.23
N THR A 57 -5.88 -10.40 -14.20
CA THR A 57 -5.04 -9.34 -13.63
C THR A 57 -4.76 -9.57 -12.16
N LEU A 58 -5.77 -9.97 -11.37
CA LEU A 58 -5.58 -10.25 -9.94
C LEU A 58 -4.68 -11.47 -9.72
N GLN A 59 -4.79 -12.51 -10.55
CA GLN A 59 -3.91 -13.66 -10.48
C GLN A 59 -2.47 -13.28 -10.84
N ALA A 60 -2.26 -12.50 -11.90
CA ALA A 60 -0.95 -12.01 -12.29
C ALA A 60 -0.30 -11.16 -11.18
N LEU A 61 -1.05 -10.22 -10.58
CA LEU A 61 -0.56 -9.39 -9.47
C LEU A 61 -0.13 -10.21 -8.25
N GLN A 62 -0.89 -11.26 -7.91
CA GLN A 62 -0.55 -12.16 -6.80
C GLN A 62 0.68 -13.01 -7.13
N ALA A 63 0.70 -13.65 -8.31
CA ALA A 63 1.81 -14.50 -8.75
C ALA A 63 3.13 -13.72 -8.82
N ASN A 64 3.08 -12.47 -9.27
CA ASN A 64 4.24 -11.61 -9.38
C ASN A 64 4.59 -10.88 -8.07
N GLY A 65 3.83 -11.05 -6.99
CA GLY A 65 4.05 -10.33 -5.74
C GLY A 65 4.06 -8.81 -5.93
N GLN A 66 3.10 -8.29 -6.69
CA GLN A 66 2.92 -6.87 -6.99
C GLN A 66 1.92 -6.18 -6.06
N ILE A 67 1.23 -6.94 -5.20
CA ILE A 67 0.44 -6.38 -4.10
C ILE A 67 1.41 -5.98 -3.00
N LEU A 68 1.47 -4.67 -2.71
CA LEU A 68 2.43 -4.13 -1.75
C LEU A 68 1.80 -3.97 -0.36
N TRP A 69 0.57 -3.48 -0.31
CA TRP A 69 -0.14 -3.22 0.94
C TRP A 69 -1.58 -3.70 0.87
N GLN A 70 -2.04 -4.28 1.97
CA GLN A 70 -3.41 -4.74 2.13
C GLN A 70 -4.01 -4.15 3.41
N TYR A 71 -5.28 -3.73 3.34
CA TYR A 71 -6.05 -3.34 4.52
C TYR A 71 -6.18 -4.55 5.45
N CYS A 72 -5.92 -4.32 6.73
CA CYS A 72 -6.06 -5.31 7.79
C CYS A 72 -6.66 -4.66 9.03
N ASP A 73 -7.09 -5.48 9.99
CA ASP A 73 -7.46 -4.97 11.30
C ASP A 73 -6.22 -4.66 12.16
N ALA A 74 -6.44 -4.24 13.40
CA ALA A 74 -5.37 -3.93 14.36
C ALA A 74 -4.54 -5.16 14.78
N GLY A 75 -5.05 -6.39 14.54
CA GLY A 75 -4.33 -7.64 14.76
C GLY A 75 -3.52 -8.09 13.53
N GLY A 76 -3.69 -7.43 12.39
CA GLY A 76 -3.00 -7.76 11.13
C GLY A 76 -3.78 -8.73 10.24
N GLU A 77 -5.02 -9.08 10.62
CA GLU A 77 -5.87 -9.97 9.85
C GLU A 77 -6.53 -9.23 8.68
N ILE A 78 -6.51 -9.84 7.50
CA ILE A 78 -7.18 -9.30 6.33
C ILE A 78 -8.63 -9.76 6.38
N ALA A 79 -9.51 -8.83 6.74
CA ALA A 79 -10.92 -9.09 6.89
C ALA A 79 -11.76 -8.00 6.20
N GLU A 80 -12.98 -8.37 5.80
CA GLU A 80 -13.89 -7.46 5.09
C GLU A 80 -14.21 -6.21 5.93
N HIS A 81 -14.37 -6.36 7.25
CA HIS A 81 -14.66 -5.25 8.16
C HIS A 81 -13.54 -4.21 8.25
N ALA A 82 -12.30 -4.61 7.95
CA ALA A 82 -11.13 -3.73 7.96
C ALA A 82 -10.91 -3.02 6.61
N ASN A 83 -11.64 -3.42 5.56
CA ASN A 83 -11.52 -2.87 4.21
C ASN A 83 -12.50 -1.69 4.03
N PRO A 84 -12.02 -0.44 4.05
CA PRO A 84 -12.89 0.74 4.16
C PRO A 84 -13.68 1.05 2.88
N ASN A 85 -13.21 0.55 1.73
CA ASN A 85 -13.73 0.85 0.40
C ASN A 85 -14.24 -0.39 -0.36
N GLY A 86 -13.95 -1.60 0.11
CA GLY A 86 -14.37 -2.85 -0.52
C GLY A 86 -13.46 -3.31 -1.67
N SER A 87 -12.20 -2.87 -1.66
CA SER A 87 -11.18 -3.30 -2.63
C SER A 87 -11.04 -4.82 -2.69
N LEU A 88 -10.87 -5.38 -3.89
CA LEU A 88 -10.64 -6.82 -4.04
C LEU A 88 -9.35 -7.23 -3.31
N LEU A 89 -9.39 -8.39 -2.63
CA LEU A 89 -8.29 -8.93 -1.82
C LEU A 89 -7.78 -7.98 -0.71
N GLY A 90 -8.57 -6.98 -0.33
CA GLY A 90 -8.14 -5.94 0.60
C GLY A 90 -7.00 -5.08 0.07
N ILE A 91 -6.78 -5.00 -1.25
CA ILE A 91 -5.66 -4.25 -1.84
C ILE A 91 -5.77 -2.76 -1.50
N ALA A 92 -4.74 -2.23 -0.84
CA ALA A 92 -4.57 -0.80 -0.60
C ALA A 92 -3.57 -0.15 -1.56
N GLY A 93 -2.64 -0.94 -2.09
CA GLY A 93 -1.69 -0.48 -3.09
C GLY A 93 -0.90 -1.60 -3.78
N ILE A 94 -0.48 -1.32 -5.01
CA ILE A 94 0.22 -2.24 -5.90
C ILE A 94 1.41 -1.55 -6.58
N CYS A 95 2.28 -2.32 -7.22
CA CYS A 95 3.30 -1.81 -8.14
C CYS A 95 3.17 -2.39 -9.55
N ASN A 96 3.83 -1.76 -10.52
CA ASN A 96 4.00 -2.34 -11.85
C ASN A 96 5.02 -3.50 -11.83
N GLU A 97 5.14 -4.22 -12.96
CA GLU A 97 6.04 -5.38 -13.08
C GLU A 97 7.51 -5.00 -12.86
N GLY A 98 7.93 -3.82 -13.35
CA GLY A 98 9.27 -3.27 -13.13
C GLY A 98 9.52 -2.73 -11.71
N ARG A 99 8.51 -2.77 -10.81
CA ARG A 99 8.55 -2.30 -9.41
C ARG A 99 9.07 -0.87 -9.22
N ASN A 100 8.99 -0.03 -10.25
CA ASN A 100 9.46 1.36 -10.23
C ASN A 100 8.33 2.38 -10.13
N VAL A 101 7.07 1.92 -10.26
CA VAL A 101 5.86 2.71 -10.03
C VAL A 101 5.01 1.96 -9.01
N ALA A 102 4.60 2.65 -7.95
CA ALA A 102 3.62 2.17 -6.99
C ALA A 102 2.43 3.12 -6.89
N GLY A 103 1.24 2.54 -6.71
CA GLY A 103 0.02 3.24 -6.35
C GLY A 103 -0.37 2.80 -4.95
N LEU A 104 -0.74 3.75 -4.10
CA LEU A 104 -1.18 3.53 -2.73
C LEU A 104 -2.34 4.47 -2.45
N MET A 105 -3.43 3.94 -1.92
CA MET A 105 -4.60 4.77 -1.62
C MET A 105 -4.52 5.56 -0.31
N PRO A 106 -4.06 4.95 0.80
CA PRO A 106 -3.73 5.70 2.00
C PRO A 106 -2.65 6.77 1.77
N HIS A 107 -2.61 7.76 2.67
CA HIS A 107 -1.77 8.95 2.56
C HIS A 107 -0.54 8.85 3.49
N PRO A 108 0.57 8.19 3.08
CA PRO A 108 1.76 8.08 3.91
C PRO A 108 2.40 9.43 4.21
N GLU A 109 2.25 10.42 3.33
CA GLU A 109 2.75 11.77 3.52
C GLU A 109 2.08 12.50 4.68
N ARG A 110 0.85 12.11 5.03
CA ARG A 110 0.10 12.66 6.18
C ARG A 110 0.35 11.89 7.48
N ALA A 111 1.18 10.86 7.43
CA ALA A 111 1.57 10.02 8.56
C ALA A 111 3.10 10.02 8.74
N CYS A 112 3.72 11.20 8.62
CA CYS A 112 5.17 11.35 8.78
C CYS A 112 5.58 11.95 10.13
N GLU A 113 4.63 12.42 10.93
CA GLU A 113 4.89 13.10 12.20
C GLU A 113 3.90 12.61 13.24
N SER A 114 4.38 12.19 14.41
CA SER A 114 3.53 11.58 15.44
C SER A 114 2.42 12.53 15.92
N ILE A 115 2.62 13.85 15.83
CA ILE A 115 1.60 14.87 16.17
C ILE A 115 0.38 14.83 15.23
N LEU A 116 0.53 14.30 14.01
CA LEU A 116 -0.55 14.12 13.03
C LEU A 116 -1.32 12.80 13.24
N GLY A 117 -0.96 12.01 14.26
CA GLY A 117 -1.62 10.76 14.65
C GLY A 117 -0.88 9.48 14.26
N SER A 118 0.14 9.57 13.41
CA SER A 118 1.04 8.48 13.04
C SER A 118 2.31 9.02 12.37
N ASP A 119 3.43 8.34 12.57
CA ASP A 119 4.69 8.54 11.84
C ASP A 119 5.12 7.32 11.02
N ASP A 120 4.26 6.31 10.89
CA ASP A 120 4.56 5.06 10.17
C ASP A 120 4.82 5.28 8.67
N GLY A 121 4.24 6.34 8.08
CA GLY A 121 4.45 6.71 6.68
C GLY A 121 5.91 6.99 6.32
N ARG A 122 6.74 7.36 7.31
CA ARG A 122 8.19 7.54 7.15
C ARG A 122 8.89 6.30 6.63
N MET A 123 8.41 5.10 7.00
CA MET A 123 9.06 3.84 6.60
C MET A 123 8.98 3.61 5.08
N ILE A 124 7.92 4.09 4.43
CA ILE A 124 7.77 4.01 2.97
C ILE A 124 8.80 4.93 2.29
N PHE A 125 8.96 6.17 2.77
CA PHE A 125 9.97 7.09 2.23
C PHE A 125 11.41 6.64 2.54
N ALA A 126 11.66 6.10 3.73
CA ALA A 126 12.95 5.50 4.09
C ALA A 126 13.31 4.31 3.17
N SER A 127 12.31 3.51 2.78
CA SER A 127 12.48 2.45 1.79
C SER A 127 12.94 2.99 0.45
N MET A 128 12.31 4.08 -0.04
CA MET A 128 12.68 4.71 -1.30
C MET A 128 14.12 5.24 -1.26
N LEU A 129 14.49 5.96 -0.20
CA LEU A 129 15.84 6.49 -0.02
C LEU A 129 16.88 5.37 -0.03
N THR A 130 16.68 4.33 0.77
CA THR A 130 17.60 3.19 0.85
C THR A 130 17.72 2.46 -0.49
N SER A 131 16.62 2.33 -1.24
CA SER A 131 16.66 1.72 -2.57
C SER A 131 17.43 2.58 -3.57
N LEU A 132 17.37 3.91 -3.49
CA LEU A 132 18.11 4.81 -4.36
C LEU A 132 19.60 4.77 -4.04
N ASP A 133 19.97 4.78 -2.76
CA ASP A 133 21.36 4.68 -2.31
C ASP A 133 22.01 3.37 -2.79
N ARG A 134 21.31 2.24 -2.65
CA ARG A 134 21.79 0.94 -3.15
C ARG A 134 22.01 0.94 -4.66
N ARG A 135 21.13 1.60 -5.43
CA ARG A 135 21.28 1.72 -6.89
C ARG A 135 22.46 2.60 -7.27
N ALA A 136 22.66 3.72 -6.57
CA ALA A 136 23.78 4.61 -6.81
C ALA A 136 25.11 3.87 -6.60
N VAL A 137 25.24 3.11 -5.50
CA VAL A 137 26.40 2.26 -5.22
C VAL A 137 26.60 1.21 -6.30
N ALA A 138 25.54 0.50 -6.71
CA ALA A 138 25.62 -0.52 -7.75
C ALA A 138 25.99 0.03 -9.13
N SER A 139 25.60 1.27 -9.45
CA SER A 139 25.96 1.92 -10.72
C SER A 139 27.38 2.50 -10.75
N ALA A 140 28.02 2.64 -9.59
CA ALA A 140 29.36 3.17 -9.44
C ALA A 140 30.45 2.09 -9.30
N ALA A 141 30.05 0.82 -9.14
CA ALA A 141 30.91 -0.36 -9.07
C ALA A 141 31.03 -1.04 -10.44
#